data_AF-A0AAN4YE72-F1
#
_entry.id   AF-A0AAN4YE72-F1
#
_cell.length_a   1.000
_cell.length_b   1.000
_cell.length_c   1.000
_cell.angle_alpha   90.00
_cell.angle_beta   90.00
_cell.angle_gamma   90.00
#
_symmetry.space_group_name_H-M   'P 1'
#
loop_
_entity.id
_entity.type
_entity.pdbx_description
1 polymer ?
#
loop_
_entity_poly.entity_id
_entity_poly.type
_entity_poly.pdbx_seq_one_letter_code
_entity_poly.pdbx_strand_id
1 'polypeptide(L)'
;MAAPHTSKALDGRGDEDSQSFASERADSPDKVKDLENQRQPGVQSDSDTDDVGRQIEMEAGNSIKYRTSIEDHPAGYTPAKGDPIVTAVPVAGTTFVSGVNAFLNISYTFIGQITLPSFIAEMKEPKDFWKSVTAVTIAEIIVFSLVGSIVYAYTGNQYITSPAFGSISNEVYKKVSFSFMVPTLIFLGVLYASVSARFLFFRLFEGTRHKGNHTVVGWAAWAGILAVLWIGAFIIAEVIPFFSDLLSIMSALFDSFFGFIFWGVAYLRMRREDYGPNFYKNRGIRGWIGFIVNVGLIFVGLFFLGPGTYVSLTF
;
A
#
# COMPACT_ATOMS: atom_id res chain seq x y z
N MET A 1 29.74 11.58 -59.87
CA MET A 1 30.54 12.13 -60.98
C MET A 1 31.54 13.14 -60.38
N ALA A 2 32.71 13.33 -60.99
CA ALA A 2 33.92 13.80 -60.28
C ALA A 2 33.96 15.31 -59.94
N ALA A 3 34.91 15.66 -59.07
CA ALA A 3 35.25 17.00 -58.56
C ALA A 3 36.36 17.69 -59.45
N PRO A 4 37.23 18.59 -58.95
CA PRO A 4 37.05 19.98 -58.47
C PRO A 4 37.92 20.99 -59.30
N HIS A 5 38.74 21.84 -58.65
CA HIS A 5 39.73 22.85 -59.15
C HIS A 5 39.19 24.29 -59.38
N THR A 6 39.91 25.44 -59.27
CA THR A 6 41.28 25.90 -58.82
C THR A 6 41.27 27.46 -58.79
N SER A 7 42.27 28.27 -58.35
CA SER A 7 43.34 28.25 -57.31
C SER A 7 44.25 29.52 -57.50
N LYS A 8 45.23 29.79 -56.61
CA LYS A 8 46.31 30.83 -56.70
C LYS A 8 45.89 32.32 -56.55
N ALA A 9 46.79 33.31 -56.32
CA ALA A 9 48.04 33.40 -55.54
C ALA A 9 48.54 34.88 -55.45
N LEU A 10 49.01 35.28 -54.26
CA LEU A 10 50.17 36.12 -53.86
C LEU A 10 50.93 37.04 -54.87
N ASP A 11 51.09 38.33 -54.52
CA ASP A 11 52.34 39.08 -54.14
C ASP A 11 51.95 40.52 -53.63
N GLY A 12 52.78 41.50 -53.20
CA GLY A 12 54.23 41.58 -52.90
C GLY A 12 54.77 43.00 -52.55
N ARG A 13 55.57 43.15 -51.47
CA ARG A 13 56.60 44.19 -51.09
C ARG A 13 56.37 45.72 -51.15
N GLY A 14 57.03 46.45 -50.21
CA GLY A 14 57.59 47.81 -50.44
C GLY A 14 57.74 48.77 -49.23
N ASP A 15 58.94 48.81 -48.61
CA ASP A 15 59.74 49.98 -48.13
C ASP A 15 59.16 50.98 -47.07
N GLU A 16 59.75 51.18 -45.88
CA GLU A 16 60.95 52.01 -45.50
C GLU A 16 60.74 53.55 -45.64
N ASP A 17 61.15 54.48 -44.75
CA ASP A 17 61.74 54.47 -43.39
C ASP A 17 61.68 55.93 -42.82
N SER A 18 61.85 56.19 -41.50
CA SER A 18 62.36 57.47 -40.87
C SER A 18 61.96 57.74 -39.40
N GLN A 19 62.98 58.01 -38.58
CA GLN A 19 63.05 58.26 -37.13
C GLN A 19 62.38 59.60 -36.67
N SER A 20 61.94 59.79 -35.41
CA SER A 20 62.83 59.94 -34.22
C SER A 20 62.05 60.12 -32.88
N PHE A 21 62.77 60.06 -31.76
CA PHE A 21 62.27 60.02 -30.36
C PHE A 21 62.25 61.39 -29.66
N ALA A 22 61.25 61.66 -28.80
CA ALA A 22 61.40 61.83 -27.32
C ALA A 22 60.37 62.77 -26.61
N SER A 23 60.01 62.37 -25.38
CA SER A 23 59.43 63.11 -24.24
C SER A 23 57.98 63.67 -24.24
N GLU A 24 57.15 62.92 -23.48
CA GLU A 24 56.54 63.34 -22.19
C GLU A 24 55.02 63.64 -22.08
N ARG A 25 54.35 62.75 -21.32
CA ARG A 25 53.17 62.91 -20.42
C ARG A 25 52.34 64.20 -20.57
N ALA A 26 51.01 64.17 -20.73
CA ALA A 26 50.07 63.45 -19.87
C ALA A 26 48.59 63.47 -20.38
N ASP A 27 47.77 62.63 -19.74
CA ASP A 27 46.33 62.81 -19.43
C ASP A 27 45.22 62.62 -20.50
N SER A 28 44.53 61.46 -20.45
CA SER A 28 43.05 61.33 -20.42
C SER A 28 42.60 59.87 -20.69
N PRO A 29 41.90 59.17 -19.76
CA PRO A 29 41.63 57.72 -19.86
C PRO A 29 40.29 57.31 -20.52
N ASP A 30 39.62 58.18 -21.27
CA ASP A 30 38.21 58.00 -21.69
C ASP A 30 37.95 57.55 -23.15
N LYS A 31 38.95 56.99 -23.86
CA LYS A 31 38.76 56.50 -25.25
C LYS A 31 39.03 55.01 -25.52
N VAL A 32 39.24 54.22 -24.48
CA VAL A 32 39.50 52.77 -24.62
C VAL A 32 38.23 51.91 -24.45
N LYS A 33 37.17 52.43 -23.82
CA LYS A 33 35.94 51.65 -23.55
C LYS A 33 35.03 51.38 -24.75
N ASP A 34 35.11 52.19 -25.81
CA ASP A 34 34.16 52.12 -26.93
C ASP A 34 34.61 51.26 -28.12
N LEU A 35 35.84 50.72 -28.11
CA LEU A 35 36.39 49.94 -29.22
C LEU A 35 36.58 48.44 -28.92
N GLU A 36 36.45 48.02 -27.66
CA GLU A 36 36.53 46.59 -27.29
C GLU A 36 35.15 45.88 -27.37
N ASN A 37 34.10 46.59 -27.79
CA ASN A 37 32.74 46.07 -27.92
C ASN A 37 32.30 45.80 -29.38
N GLN A 38 33.26 45.66 -30.33
CA GLN A 38 32.97 45.33 -31.73
C GLN A 38 33.95 44.30 -32.31
N ARG A 39 34.03 43.11 -31.70
CA ARG A 39 34.47 41.86 -32.37
C ARG A 39 34.26 40.60 -31.51
N GLN A 40 33.01 40.20 -31.34
CA GLN A 40 32.66 38.79 -31.18
C GLN A 40 31.58 38.45 -32.22
N PRO A 41 31.78 37.45 -33.09
CA PRO A 41 30.65 36.87 -33.81
C PRO A 41 29.76 36.22 -32.75
N GLY A 42 28.45 36.53 -32.80
CA GLY A 42 27.51 36.08 -31.77
C GLY A 42 27.47 34.57 -31.65
N VAL A 43 28.17 34.02 -30.65
CA VAL A 43 27.72 32.78 -30.02
C VAL A 43 26.48 33.18 -29.26
N GLN A 44 25.32 32.95 -29.88
CA GLN A 44 24.09 32.79 -29.13
C GLN A 44 24.40 31.69 -28.10
N SER A 45 24.54 32.06 -26.82
CA SER A 45 24.54 31.05 -25.77
C SER A 45 23.16 30.43 -25.85
N ASP A 46 23.08 29.18 -26.29
CA ASP A 46 21.83 28.48 -26.51
C ASP A 46 21.09 28.33 -25.17
N SER A 47 20.34 29.34 -24.76
CA SER A 47 19.39 29.26 -23.65
C SER A 47 18.41 28.11 -23.86
N ASP A 48 18.07 27.85 -25.12
CA ASP A 48 17.19 26.76 -25.50
C ASP A 48 17.90 25.41 -25.36
N THR A 49 19.20 25.29 -25.65
CA THR A 49 19.96 24.04 -25.45
C THR A 49 20.32 23.83 -23.97
N ASP A 50 20.54 24.89 -23.19
CA ASP A 50 20.77 24.81 -21.74
C ASP A 50 19.47 24.48 -20.97
N ASP A 51 18.32 25.05 -21.36
CA ASP A 51 17.03 24.70 -20.75
C ASP A 51 16.50 23.35 -21.27
N VAL A 52 16.71 22.97 -22.54
CA VAL A 52 16.46 21.60 -23.02
C VAL A 52 17.42 20.63 -22.34
N GLY A 53 18.68 20.99 -22.11
CA GLY A 53 19.66 20.20 -21.38
C GLY A 53 19.22 19.97 -19.93
N ARG A 54 18.79 21.02 -19.23
CA ARG A 54 18.21 20.92 -17.89
C ARG A 54 16.89 20.16 -17.86
N GLN A 55 16.05 20.29 -18.89
CA GLN A 55 14.80 19.54 -18.96
C GLN A 55 15.06 18.06 -19.24
N ILE A 56 16.04 17.72 -20.07
CA ILE A 56 16.52 16.34 -20.28
C ILE A 56 17.18 15.82 -18.99
N GLU A 57 17.95 16.62 -18.25
CA GLU A 57 18.52 16.21 -16.95
C GLU A 57 17.44 16.05 -15.87
N MET A 58 16.38 16.87 -15.88
CA MET A 58 15.22 16.71 -15.00
C MET A 58 14.38 15.48 -15.38
N GLU A 59 14.10 15.26 -16.67
CA GLU A 59 13.40 14.07 -17.16
C GLU A 59 14.23 12.78 -16.96
N ALA A 60 15.56 12.83 -17.11
CA ALA A 60 16.48 11.75 -16.76
C ALA A 60 16.51 11.51 -15.24
N GLY A 61 16.59 12.57 -14.44
CA GLY A 61 16.56 12.51 -12.97
C GLY A 61 15.25 11.95 -12.42
N ASN A 62 14.11 12.26 -13.04
CA ASN A 62 12.81 11.71 -12.67
C ASN A 62 12.62 10.26 -13.19
N SER A 63 12.97 9.98 -14.44
CA SER A 63 12.82 8.64 -15.03
C SER A 63 13.71 7.58 -14.36
N ILE A 64 14.86 7.97 -13.80
CA ILE A 64 15.69 7.07 -12.98
C ILE A 64 15.07 6.81 -11.60
N LYS A 65 14.24 7.73 -11.09
CA LYS A 65 13.77 7.73 -9.70
C LYS A 65 12.38 7.10 -9.49
N TYR A 66 11.50 7.11 -10.51
CA TYR A 66 10.09 6.72 -10.36
C TYR A 66 9.60 5.61 -11.29
N ARG A 67 10.51 4.86 -11.95
CA ARG A 67 10.15 3.57 -12.54
C ARG A 67 9.48 2.70 -11.48
N THR A 68 8.20 2.37 -11.66
CA THR A 68 7.36 1.62 -10.72
C THR A 68 7.69 0.13 -10.79
N SER A 69 8.96 -0.18 -10.48
CA SER A 69 9.70 -1.42 -10.71
C SER A 69 9.91 -1.83 -12.19
N ILE A 70 8.95 -1.63 -13.09
CA ILE A 70 9.06 -1.95 -14.53
C ILE A 70 8.50 -0.86 -15.44
N GLU A 71 7.35 -0.29 -15.08
CA GLU A 71 6.65 0.77 -15.85
C GLU A 71 7.17 2.16 -15.47
N ASP A 72 7.02 3.14 -16.35
CA ASP A 72 7.53 4.50 -16.08
C ASP A 72 6.58 5.32 -15.18
N HIS A 73 5.27 5.01 -15.15
CA HIS A 73 4.24 5.76 -14.40
C HIS A 73 3.06 4.85 -13.96
N PRO A 74 2.40 5.12 -12.82
CA PRO A 74 1.23 4.37 -12.35
C PRO A 74 -0.07 4.73 -13.10
N ALA A 75 -1.11 3.89 -12.94
CA ALA A 75 -2.36 4.02 -13.67
C ALA A 75 -3.08 5.35 -13.38
N GLY A 76 -3.52 6.03 -14.43
CA GLY A 76 -4.18 7.34 -14.30
C GLY A 76 -3.22 8.51 -14.06
N TYR A 77 -1.91 8.30 -14.23
CA TYR A 77 -0.93 9.38 -14.34
C TYR A 77 -1.32 10.39 -15.41
N THR A 78 -1.14 11.67 -15.09
CA THR A 78 -1.27 12.79 -16.02
C THR A 78 -0.23 13.84 -15.64
N PRO A 79 0.38 14.57 -16.60
CA PRO A 79 1.37 15.60 -16.28
C PRO A 79 0.87 16.68 -15.29
N ALA A 80 -0.44 16.96 -15.29
CA ALA A 80 -1.07 17.90 -14.36
C ALA A 80 -1.16 17.40 -12.90
N LYS A 81 -1.09 16.09 -12.66
CA LYS A 81 -1.07 15.50 -11.31
C LYS A 81 0.36 15.27 -10.79
N GLY A 82 1.35 15.17 -11.67
CA GLY A 82 2.75 14.99 -11.31
C GLY A 82 3.08 13.61 -10.72
N ASP A 83 4.30 13.48 -10.19
CA ASP A 83 4.83 12.23 -9.64
C ASP A 83 4.11 11.77 -8.37
N PRO A 84 4.19 10.48 -7.99
CA PRO A 84 3.60 9.94 -6.77
C PRO A 84 4.02 10.71 -5.49
N ILE A 85 3.09 11.47 -4.91
CA ILE A 85 3.30 12.14 -3.62
C ILE A 85 3.16 11.13 -2.47
N VAL A 86 4.22 10.97 -1.68
CA VAL A 86 4.30 10.05 -0.53
C VAL A 86 4.40 10.87 0.77
N THR A 87 3.56 10.57 1.76
CA THR A 87 3.51 11.32 3.04
C THR A 87 3.53 10.38 4.24
N ALA A 88 4.37 10.67 5.23
CA ALA A 88 4.46 9.89 6.48
C ALA A 88 3.33 10.18 7.49
N VAL A 89 2.60 11.27 7.29
CA VAL A 89 1.40 11.65 8.06
C VAL A 89 0.22 11.80 7.11
N PRO A 90 -1.03 11.70 7.58
CA PRO A 90 -2.21 11.93 6.74
C PRO A 90 -2.17 13.31 6.07
N VAL A 91 -2.64 13.37 4.83
CA VAL A 91 -2.68 14.61 4.04
C VAL A 91 -3.58 15.65 4.72
N ALA A 92 -3.22 16.93 4.63
CA ALA A 92 -4.07 18.00 5.15
C ALA A 92 -5.48 17.93 4.52
N GLY A 93 -6.50 17.77 5.36
CA GLY A 93 -7.89 17.55 4.91
C GLY A 93 -8.41 16.11 5.06
N THR A 94 -7.58 15.13 5.46
CA THR A 94 -8.07 13.78 5.82
C THR A 94 -9.13 13.87 6.92
N THR A 95 -10.35 13.41 6.61
CA THR A 95 -11.49 13.42 7.53
C THR A 95 -11.39 12.27 8.54
N PHE A 96 -12.05 12.41 9.69
CA PHE A 96 -12.17 11.32 10.67
C PHE A 96 -12.71 10.03 10.04
N VAL A 97 -13.69 10.15 9.14
CA VAL A 97 -14.26 9.03 8.35
C VAL A 97 -13.15 8.32 7.57
N SER A 98 -12.42 9.04 6.71
CA SER A 98 -11.34 8.43 5.91
C SER A 98 -10.23 7.80 6.76
N GLY A 99 -9.83 8.44 7.87
CA GLY A 99 -8.79 7.93 8.77
C GLY A 99 -9.21 6.66 9.52
N VAL A 100 -10.44 6.61 10.05
CA VAL A 100 -10.97 5.42 10.72
C VAL A 100 -11.26 4.30 9.73
N ASN A 101 -11.73 4.62 8.53
CA ASN A 101 -11.96 3.63 7.48
C ASN A 101 -10.65 2.93 7.06
N ALA A 102 -9.56 3.70 6.88
CA ALA A 102 -8.22 3.15 6.65
C ALA A 102 -7.74 2.28 7.84
N PHE A 103 -7.97 2.72 9.08
CA PHE A 103 -7.62 1.94 10.28
C PHE A 103 -8.40 0.61 10.38
N LEU A 104 -9.69 0.59 10.03
CA LEU A 104 -10.50 -0.64 10.00
C LEU A 104 -10.03 -1.59 8.90
N ASN A 105 -9.73 -1.08 7.70
CA ASN A 105 -9.17 -1.89 6.61
C ASN A 105 -7.84 -2.55 6.99
N ILE A 106 -6.95 -1.83 7.66
CA ILE A 106 -5.70 -2.39 8.20
C ILE A 106 -5.98 -3.41 9.30
N SER A 107 -6.90 -3.10 10.22
CA SER A 107 -7.20 -3.97 11.36
C SER A 107 -7.77 -5.32 10.93
N TYR A 108 -8.64 -5.32 9.91
CA TYR A 108 -9.23 -6.52 9.31
C TYR A 108 -8.19 -7.54 8.85
N THR A 109 -7.02 -7.11 8.36
CA THR A 109 -6.00 -8.05 7.88
C THR A 109 -5.40 -8.89 9.00
N PHE A 110 -5.35 -8.37 10.23
CA PHE A 110 -4.72 -9.00 11.40
C PHE A 110 -5.70 -9.82 12.26
N ILE A 111 -6.97 -9.98 11.84
CA ILE A 111 -8.04 -10.52 12.69
C ILE A 111 -8.43 -11.94 12.28
N GLY A 112 -7.54 -12.86 12.65
CA GLY A 112 -7.71 -14.31 12.52
C GLY A 112 -8.12 -15.03 13.82
N GLN A 113 -8.43 -14.32 14.91
CA GLN A 113 -8.53 -14.94 16.24
C GLN A 113 -9.65 -15.99 16.36
N ILE A 114 -10.70 -15.87 15.54
CA ILE A 114 -11.85 -16.78 15.54
C ILE A 114 -11.49 -18.23 15.15
N THR A 115 -10.44 -18.44 14.35
CA THR A 115 -10.01 -19.79 13.90
C THR A 115 -8.99 -20.44 14.82
N LEU A 116 -8.37 -19.69 15.73
CA LEU A 116 -7.31 -20.20 16.63
C LEU A 116 -7.77 -21.43 17.45
N PRO A 117 -8.99 -21.49 18.05
CA PRO A 117 -9.43 -22.69 18.78
C PRO A 117 -9.47 -23.95 17.91
N SER A 118 -9.87 -23.82 16.64
CA SER A 118 -9.89 -24.93 15.68
C SER A 118 -8.48 -25.36 15.30
N PHE A 119 -7.58 -24.41 15.01
CA PHE A 119 -6.18 -24.73 14.71
C PHE A 119 -5.46 -25.37 15.90
N ILE A 120 -5.68 -24.88 17.12
CA ILE A 120 -5.16 -25.49 18.36
C ILE A 120 -5.65 -26.94 18.52
N ALA A 121 -6.91 -27.21 18.18
CA ALA A 121 -7.49 -28.56 18.26
C ALA A 121 -6.97 -29.53 17.17
N GLU A 122 -6.49 -29.03 16.04
CA GLU A 122 -5.89 -29.83 14.95
C GLU A 122 -4.36 -29.99 15.10
N MET A 123 -3.70 -29.26 15.99
CA MET A 123 -2.27 -29.43 16.27
C MET A 123 -1.95 -30.74 17.01
N LYS A 124 -0.88 -31.41 16.56
CA LYS A 124 -0.31 -32.60 17.25
C LYS A 124 0.15 -32.31 18.68
N GLU A 125 0.65 -31.10 18.95
CA GLU A 125 1.04 -30.63 20.29
C GLU A 125 0.46 -29.22 20.52
N PRO A 126 -0.72 -29.10 21.13
CA PRO A 126 -1.40 -27.81 21.34
C PRO A 126 -0.59 -26.81 22.18
N LYS A 127 0.32 -27.27 23.05
CA LYS A 127 1.15 -26.38 23.89
C LYS A 127 2.14 -25.54 23.09
N ASP A 128 2.50 -25.97 21.88
CA ASP A 128 3.45 -25.28 21.02
C ASP A 128 2.82 -24.20 20.13
N PHE A 129 1.50 -24.03 20.18
CA PHE A 129 0.76 -23.05 19.38
C PHE A 129 1.31 -21.61 19.47
N TRP A 130 1.84 -21.20 20.64
CA TRP A 130 2.42 -19.88 20.82
C TRP A 130 3.62 -19.63 19.89
N LYS A 131 4.37 -20.67 19.51
CA LYS A 131 5.49 -20.59 18.55
C LYS A 131 4.95 -20.29 17.15
N SER A 132 3.93 -21.06 16.73
CA SER A 132 3.27 -20.92 15.43
C SER A 132 2.62 -19.55 15.25
N VAL A 133 1.85 -19.08 16.23
CA VAL A 133 1.20 -17.76 16.16
C VAL A 133 2.24 -16.63 16.16
N THR A 134 3.32 -16.73 16.95
CA THR A 134 4.38 -15.71 16.93
C THR A 134 5.10 -15.66 15.58
N ALA A 135 5.42 -16.83 15.00
CA ALA A 135 6.10 -16.91 13.70
C ALA A 135 5.24 -16.35 12.56
N VAL A 136 3.95 -16.67 12.51
CA VAL A 136 3.06 -16.13 11.47
C VAL A 136 2.84 -14.63 11.64
N THR A 137 2.63 -14.13 12.86
CA THR A 137 2.45 -12.68 13.10
C THR A 137 3.70 -11.87 12.72
N ILE A 138 4.92 -12.38 12.98
CA ILE A 138 6.16 -11.71 12.53
C ILE A 138 6.24 -11.69 11.00
N ALA A 139 5.96 -12.82 10.34
CA ALA A 139 5.97 -12.91 8.88
C ALA A 139 4.92 -11.98 8.24
N GLU A 140 3.72 -11.93 8.82
CA GLU A 140 2.60 -11.09 8.41
C GLU A 140 2.95 -9.60 8.52
N ILE A 141 3.47 -9.14 9.67
CA ILE A 141 3.91 -7.75 9.87
C ILE A 141 4.98 -7.37 8.82
N ILE A 142 5.97 -8.24 8.57
CA ILE A 142 7.02 -7.99 7.58
C ILE A 142 6.43 -7.89 6.17
N VAL A 143 5.63 -8.88 5.75
CA VAL A 143 5.09 -8.95 4.39
C VAL A 143 4.10 -7.83 4.12
N PHE A 144 3.16 -7.56 5.02
CA PHE A 144 2.16 -6.50 4.83
C PHE A 144 2.80 -5.11 4.86
N SER A 145 3.76 -4.86 5.75
CA SER A 145 4.49 -3.57 5.78
C SER A 145 5.34 -3.38 4.52
N LEU A 146 6.03 -4.42 4.06
CA LEU A 146 6.87 -4.35 2.86
C LEU A 146 6.02 -4.15 1.59
N VAL A 147 4.98 -4.96 1.39
CA VAL A 147 4.10 -4.83 0.21
C VAL A 147 3.36 -3.49 0.23
N GLY A 148 2.81 -3.09 1.38
CA GLY A 148 2.11 -1.81 1.53
C GLY A 148 3.01 -0.61 1.26
N SER A 149 4.22 -0.59 1.84
CA SER A 149 5.18 0.52 1.62
C SER A 149 5.71 0.58 0.19
N ILE A 150 6.00 -0.57 -0.45
CA ILE A 150 6.44 -0.61 -1.86
C ILE A 150 5.34 -0.08 -2.78
N VAL A 151 4.11 -0.57 -2.64
CA VAL A 151 2.98 -0.11 -3.47
C VAL A 151 2.73 1.38 -3.24
N TYR A 152 2.74 1.85 -1.99
CA TYR A 152 2.53 3.27 -1.67
C TYR A 152 3.67 4.17 -2.17
N ALA A 153 4.92 3.72 -2.15
CA ALA A 153 6.05 4.48 -2.70
C ALA A 153 5.95 4.71 -4.21
N TYR A 154 5.33 3.77 -4.95
CA TYR A 154 5.19 3.82 -6.41
C TYR A 154 3.84 4.36 -6.92
N THR A 155 2.81 4.42 -6.07
CA THR A 155 1.48 4.94 -6.43
C THR A 155 1.12 6.26 -5.72
N GLY A 156 1.73 6.52 -4.56
CA GLY A 156 1.50 7.71 -3.76
C GLY A 156 0.04 7.88 -3.34
N ASN A 157 -0.28 9.08 -2.83
CA ASN A 157 -1.62 9.46 -2.41
C ASN A 157 -2.64 9.57 -3.57
N GLN A 158 -2.18 9.64 -4.82
CA GLN A 158 -2.99 10.09 -5.97
C GLN A 158 -3.41 8.97 -6.93
N TYR A 159 -2.64 7.87 -6.98
CA TYR A 159 -2.83 6.79 -7.95
C TYR A 159 -3.11 5.43 -7.30
N ILE A 160 -3.13 5.36 -5.97
CA ILE A 160 -3.53 4.14 -5.26
C ILE A 160 -5.01 3.83 -5.51
N THR A 161 -5.29 2.59 -5.87
CA THR A 161 -6.65 2.06 -6.06
C THR A 161 -6.86 0.82 -5.20
N SER A 162 -8.12 0.49 -4.90
CA SER A 162 -8.49 -0.71 -4.14
C SER A 162 -9.33 -1.63 -5.03
N PRO A 163 -8.89 -2.87 -5.35
CA PRO A 163 -7.63 -3.50 -4.95
C PRO A 163 -6.38 -2.91 -5.61
N ALA A 164 -5.22 -3.00 -4.93
CA ALA A 164 -3.95 -2.37 -5.32
C ALA A 164 -3.50 -2.63 -6.77
N PHE A 165 -3.78 -3.83 -7.32
CA PHE A 165 -3.46 -4.19 -8.71
C PHE A 165 -4.18 -3.33 -9.77
N GLY A 166 -5.25 -2.62 -9.40
CA GLY A 166 -5.89 -1.63 -10.28
C GLY A 166 -4.94 -0.49 -10.69
N SER A 167 -3.93 -0.21 -9.85
CA SER A 167 -2.98 0.91 -10.00
C SER A 167 -1.85 0.65 -11.01
N ILE A 168 -1.78 -0.57 -11.57
CA ILE A 168 -0.83 -0.97 -12.62
C ILE A 168 -1.25 -0.35 -13.97
N SER A 169 -0.36 0.28 -14.74
CA SER A 169 -0.71 0.89 -16.02
C SER A 169 -0.87 -0.14 -17.13
N ASN A 170 0.06 -1.11 -17.24
CA ASN A 170 0.06 -2.07 -18.32
C ASN A 170 -1.04 -3.13 -18.13
N GLU A 171 -1.95 -3.26 -19.11
CA GLU A 171 -3.02 -4.25 -19.07
C GLU A 171 -2.52 -5.70 -18.95
N VAL A 172 -1.39 -6.04 -19.57
CA VAL A 172 -0.84 -7.40 -19.55
C VAL A 172 -0.37 -7.74 -18.14
N TYR A 173 0.41 -6.84 -17.51
CA TYR A 173 0.88 -7.05 -16.14
C TYR A 173 -0.30 -7.07 -15.16
N LYS A 174 -1.28 -6.18 -15.32
CA LYS A 174 -2.53 -6.21 -14.54
C LYS A 174 -3.24 -7.56 -14.65
N LYS A 175 -3.50 -8.05 -15.86
CA LYS A 175 -4.17 -9.35 -16.11
C LYS A 175 -3.37 -10.52 -15.50
N VAL A 176 -2.05 -10.50 -15.59
CA VAL A 176 -1.18 -11.53 -14.98
C VAL A 176 -1.23 -11.47 -13.45
N SER A 177 -1.12 -10.29 -12.83
CA SER A 177 -1.21 -10.12 -11.37
C SER A 177 -2.56 -10.58 -10.81
N PHE A 178 -3.66 -10.21 -11.46
CA PHE A 178 -5.00 -10.70 -11.10
C PHE A 178 -5.12 -12.23 -11.27
N SER A 179 -4.45 -12.83 -12.25
CA SER A 179 -4.49 -14.29 -12.47
C SER A 179 -3.84 -15.09 -11.34
N PHE A 180 -2.73 -14.60 -10.75
CA PHE A 180 -2.10 -15.22 -9.59
C PHE A 180 -2.94 -15.13 -8.31
N MET A 181 -3.86 -14.16 -8.22
CA MET A 181 -4.77 -14.00 -7.09
C MET A 181 -5.90 -15.04 -7.10
N VAL A 182 -6.36 -15.49 -8.29
CA VAL A 182 -7.51 -16.40 -8.44
C VAL A 182 -7.38 -17.72 -7.66
N PRO A 183 -6.27 -18.49 -7.75
CA PRO A 183 -6.12 -19.72 -6.97
C PRO A 183 -6.23 -19.47 -5.46
N THR A 184 -5.57 -18.43 -4.96
CA THR A 184 -5.56 -18.07 -3.53
C THR A 184 -6.95 -17.71 -3.03
N LEU A 185 -7.73 -16.95 -3.80
CA LEU A 185 -9.12 -16.63 -3.47
C LEU A 185 -10.02 -17.88 -3.48
N ILE A 186 -9.83 -18.80 -4.43
CA ILE A 186 -10.57 -20.06 -4.47
C ILE A 186 -10.26 -20.91 -3.24
N PHE A 187 -8.99 -21.09 -2.87
CA PHE A 187 -8.62 -21.83 -1.66
C PHE A 187 -9.24 -21.21 -0.40
N LEU A 188 -9.17 -19.89 -0.26
CA LEU A 188 -9.68 -19.18 0.91
C LEU A 188 -11.23 -19.26 0.99
N GLY A 189 -11.92 -19.05 -0.14
CA GLY A 189 -13.37 -19.18 -0.23
C GLY A 189 -13.87 -20.59 0.06
N VAL A 190 -13.22 -21.61 -0.51
CA VAL A 190 -13.53 -23.03 -0.24
C VAL A 190 -13.28 -23.39 1.22
N LEU A 191 -12.21 -22.88 1.84
CA LEU A 191 -11.93 -23.10 3.27
C LEU A 191 -13.05 -22.53 4.14
N TYR A 192 -13.40 -21.25 3.99
CA TYR A 192 -14.45 -20.64 4.81
C TYR A 192 -15.84 -21.22 4.54
N ALA A 193 -16.17 -21.54 3.29
CA ALA A 193 -17.41 -22.23 2.95
C ALA A 193 -17.48 -23.62 3.59
N SER A 194 -16.39 -24.38 3.58
CA SER A 194 -16.32 -25.73 4.17
C SER A 194 -16.44 -25.70 5.70
N VAL A 195 -15.77 -24.76 6.38
CA VAL A 195 -15.88 -24.58 7.83
C VAL A 195 -17.31 -24.18 8.22
N SER A 196 -17.91 -23.23 7.50
CA SER A 196 -19.27 -22.75 7.75
C SER A 196 -20.32 -23.84 7.47
N ALA A 197 -20.18 -24.57 6.36
CA ALA A 197 -21.06 -25.68 6.02
C ALA A 197 -20.96 -26.82 7.05
N ARG A 198 -19.75 -27.16 7.52
CA ARG A 198 -19.53 -28.15 8.57
C ARG A 198 -20.18 -27.74 9.89
N PHE A 199 -20.05 -26.48 10.28
CA PHE A 199 -20.70 -25.94 11.49
C PHE A 199 -22.23 -26.03 11.41
N LEU A 200 -22.84 -25.55 10.32
CA LEU A 200 -24.28 -25.62 10.09
C LEU A 200 -24.78 -27.07 10.03
N PHE A 201 -24.10 -27.93 9.26
CA PHE A 201 -24.47 -29.33 9.12
C PHE A 201 -24.39 -30.08 10.46
N PHE A 202 -23.32 -29.88 11.25
CA PHE A 202 -23.19 -30.50 12.57
C PHE A 202 -24.22 -30.02 13.59
N ARG A 203 -24.67 -28.76 13.47
CA ARG A 203 -25.72 -28.17 14.32
C ARG A 203 -27.12 -28.65 13.95
N LEU A 204 -27.41 -28.81 12.65
CA LEU A 204 -28.71 -29.27 12.14
C LEU A 204 -28.91 -30.78 12.29
N PHE A 205 -27.84 -31.58 12.13
CA PHE A 205 -27.89 -33.05 12.18
C PHE A 205 -27.34 -33.65 13.48
N GLU A 206 -27.23 -32.84 14.53
CA GLU A 206 -26.77 -33.28 15.86
C GLU A 206 -27.63 -34.43 16.40
N GLY A 207 -26.99 -35.51 16.88
CA GLY A 207 -27.68 -36.72 17.34
C GLY A 207 -28.27 -37.63 16.25
N THR A 208 -28.20 -37.27 14.96
CA THR A 208 -28.80 -38.06 13.87
C THR A 208 -27.82 -39.00 13.17
N ARG A 209 -28.34 -40.08 12.56
CA ARG A 209 -27.54 -41.02 11.73
C ARG A 209 -26.88 -40.35 10.52
N HIS A 210 -27.40 -39.21 10.06
CA HIS A 210 -26.89 -38.47 8.90
C HIS A 210 -25.56 -37.75 9.17
N LYS A 211 -25.21 -37.53 10.44
CA LYS A 211 -23.95 -36.86 10.84
C LYS A 211 -22.70 -37.72 10.62
N GLY A 212 -22.82 -39.04 10.72
CA GLY A 212 -21.69 -39.98 10.66
C GLY A 212 -21.69 -40.94 9.46
N ASN A 213 -22.83 -41.12 8.78
CA ASN A 213 -22.95 -42.07 7.67
C ASN A 213 -23.28 -41.37 6.35
N HIS A 214 -22.66 -41.81 5.25
CA HIS A 214 -23.02 -41.40 3.90
C HIS A 214 -24.48 -41.78 3.61
N THR A 215 -25.36 -40.78 3.60
CA THR A 215 -26.79 -40.92 3.32
C THR A 215 -27.18 -39.89 2.28
N VAL A 216 -28.15 -40.21 1.42
CA VAL A 216 -28.62 -39.29 0.36
C VAL A 216 -29.12 -37.97 0.96
N VAL A 217 -29.83 -38.03 2.10
CA VAL A 217 -30.27 -36.84 2.84
C VAL A 217 -29.09 -36.02 3.37
N GLY A 218 -28.05 -36.65 3.90
CA GLY A 218 -26.85 -35.96 4.37
C GLY A 218 -26.11 -35.25 3.24
N TRP A 219 -25.91 -35.93 2.10
CA TRP A 219 -25.31 -35.33 0.90
C TRP A 219 -26.14 -34.21 0.30
N ALA A 220 -27.47 -34.38 0.22
CA ALA A 220 -28.38 -33.34 -0.29
C ALA A 220 -28.39 -32.10 0.61
N ALA A 221 -28.42 -32.29 1.94
CA ALA A 221 -28.36 -31.18 2.89
C ALA A 221 -26.98 -30.49 2.87
N TRP A 222 -25.88 -31.24 2.75
CA TRP A 222 -24.54 -30.67 2.59
C TRP A 222 -24.42 -29.81 1.31
N ALA A 223 -24.87 -30.34 0.18
CA ALA A 223 -24.91 -29.61 -1.10
C ALA A 223 -25.83 -28.39 -1.03
N GLY A 224 -26.99 -28.50 -0.38
CA GLY A 224 -27.93 -27.39 -0.18
C GLY A 224 -27.36 -26.27 0.69
N ILE A 225 -26.68 -26.60 1.79
CA ILE A 225 -25.99 -25.62 2.65
C ILE A 225 -24.90 -24.90 1.86
N LEU A 226 -24.07 -25.63 1.12
CA LEU A 226 -23.04 -25.02 0.26
C LEU A 226 -23.67 -24.11 -0.81
N ALA A 227 -24.70 -24.56 -1.51
CA ALA A 227 -25.38 -23.77 -2.53
C ALA A 227 -25.93 -22.45 -1.97
N VAL A 228 -26.60 -22.49 -0.81
CA VAL A 228 -27.12 -21.29 -0.14
C VAL A 228 -25.98 -20.33 0.27
N LEU A 229 -24.87 -20.86 0.83
CA LEU A 229 -23.71 -20.04 1.20
C LEU A 229 -23.06 -19.38 -0.02
N TRP A 230 -22.84 -20.11 -1.12
CA TRP A 230 -22.25 -19.57 -2.35
C TRP A 230 -23.17 -18.57 -3.06
N ILE A 231 -24.49 -18.82 -3.11
CA ILE A 231 -25.47 -17.88 -3.67
C ILE A 231 -25.51 -16.59 -2.82
N GLY A 232 -25.50 -16.71 -1.49
CA GLY A 232 -25.43 -15.55 -0.59
C GLY A 232 -24.17 -14.72 -0.79
N ALA A 233 -23.00 -15.38 -0.89
CA ALA A 233 -21.73 -14.72 -1.18
C ALA A 233 -21.72 -14.03 -2.55
N PHE A 234 -22.29 -14.67 -3.58
CA PHE A 234 -22.43 -14.09 -4.93
C PHE A 234 -23.31 -12.83 -4.92
N ILE A 235 -24.46 -12.86 -4.25
CA ILE A 235 -25.34 -11.68 -4.13
C ILE A 235 -24.60 -10.53 -3.43
N ILE A 236 -23.86 -10.79 -2.35
CA ILE A 236 -23.09 -9.75 -1.65
C ILE A 236 -22.00 -9.16 -2.56
N ALA A 237 -21.33 -10.00 -3.36
CA ALA A 237 -20.30 -9.56 -4.29
C ALA A 237 -20.83 -8.65 -5.43
N GLU A 238 -22.04 -8.93 -5.92
CA GLU A 238 -22.71 -8.10 -6.95
C GLU A 238 -23.31 -6.80 -6.38
N VAL A 239 -23.76 -6.80 -5.12
CA VAL A 239 -24.44 -5.66 -4.48
C VAL A 239 -23.47 -4.55 -4.04
N ILE A 240 -22.20 -4.86 -3.77
CA ILE A 240 -21.27 -3.95 -3.11
C ILE A 240 -20.12 -3.56 -4.05
N PRO A 241 -20.19 -2.40 -4.73
CA PRO A 241 -19.20 -1.99 -5.74
C PRO A 241 -17.88 -1.46 -5.14
N PHE A 242 -17.77 -1.38 -3.81
CA PHE A 242 -16.63 -0.82 -3.10
C PHE A 242 -15.98 -1.84 -2.16
N PHE A 243 -14.77 -2.30 -2.51
CA PHE A 243 -14.06 -3.32 -1.74
C PHE A 243 -13.62 -2.80 -0.35
N SER A 244 -13.09 -1.58 -0.26
CA SER A 244 -12.57 -1.04 1.00
C SER A 244 -13.63 -0.81 2.07
N ASP A 245 -14.80 -0.29 1.69
CA ASP A 245 -15.84 0.00 2.68
C ASP A 245 -16.56 -1.27 3.11
N LEU A 246 -16.63 -2.31 2.24
CA LEU A 246 -17.06 -3.65 2.65
C LEU A 246 -16.16 -4.20 3.76
N LEU A 247 -14.83 -4.18 3.57
CA LEU A 247 -13.88 -4.60 4.60
C LEU A 247 -14.04 -3.79 5.90
N SER A 248 -14.27 -2.48 5.77
CA SER A 248 -14.54 -1.56 6.87
C SER A 248 -15.78 -1.96 7.69
N ILE A 249 -16.92 -2.20 7.02
CA ILE A 249 -18.18 -2.64 7.64
C ILE A 249 -17.99 -3.99 8.32
N MET A 250 -17.35 -4.95 7.63
CA MET A 250 -17.08 -6.28 8.17
C MET A 250 -16.21 -6.19 9.43
N SER A 251 -15.16 -5.37 9.42
CA SER A 251 -14.30 -5.16 10.58
C SER A 251 -15.04 -4.52 11.75
N ALA A 252 -15.75 -3.41 11.51
CA ALA A 252 -16.51 -2.73 12.54
C ALA A 252 -17.53 -3.65 13.25
N LEU A 253 -18.23 -4.49 12.49
CA LEU A 253 -19.29 -5.37 13.02
C LEU A 253 -18.78 -6.67 13.64
N PHE A 254 -17.81 -7.34 13.02
CA PHE A 254 -17.38 -8.69 13.44
C PHE A 254 -16.09 -8.68 14.25
N ASP A 255 -15.10 -7.88 13.85
CA ASP A 255 -13.79 -7.84 14.52
C ASP A 255 -13.88 -7.20 15.90
N SER A 256 -14.76 -6.21 16.06
CA SER A 256 -15.10 -5.60 17.35
C SER A 256 -15.37 -6.67 18.42
N PHE A 257 -16.19 -7.67 18.08
CA PHE A 257 -16.53 -8.75 19.00
C PHE A 257 -15.48 -9.86 19.01
N PHE A 258 -15.17 -10.45 17.84
CA PHE A 258 -14.35 -11.67 17.75
C PHE A 258 -12.84 -11.41 17.81
N GLY A 259 -12.37 -10.23 17.42
CA GLY A 259 -10.97 -9.81 17.58
C GLY A 259 -10.68 -9.27 18.99
N PHE A 260 -11.61 -8.50 19.57
CA PHE A 260 -11.34 -7.72 20.79
C PHE A 260 -12.22 -8.05 22.01
N ILE A 261 -13.54 -7.76 21.97
CA ILE A 261 -14.40 -7.81 23.17
C ILE A 261 -14.44 -9.23 23.77
N PHE A 262 -14.62 -10.25 22.93
CA PHE A 262 -14.74 -11.64 23.38
C PHE A 262 -13.50 -12.08 24.17
N TRP A 263 -12.30 -11.85 23.64
CA TRP A 263 -11.05 -12.26 24.28
C TRP A 263 -10.74 -11.46 25.55
N GLY A 264 -11.01 -10.15 25.54
CA GLY A 264 -10.90 -9.31 26.73
C GLY A 264 -11.80 -9.78 27.88
N VAL A 265 -13.08 -10.05 27.59
CA VAL A 265 -14.04 -10.58 28.58
C VAL A 265 -13.68 -12.00 29.01
N ALA A 266 -13.25 -12.87 28.08
CA ALA A 266 -12.85 -14.24 28.37
C ALA A 266 -11.66 -14.27 29.34
N TYR A 267 -10.62 -13.46 29.12
CA TYR A 267 -9.49 -13.33 30.04
C TYR A 267 -9.94 -12.92 31.44
N LEU A 268 -10.76 -11.86 31.54
CA LEU A 268 -11.24 -11.35 32.83
C LEU A 268 -12.09 -12.38 33.58
N ARG A 269 -12.94 -13.14 32.88
CA ARG A 269 -13.72 -14.25 33.48
C ARG A 269 -12.83 -15.39 33.92
N MET A 270 -11.97 -15.93 33.06
CA MET A 270 -11.08 -17.05 33.41
C MET A 270 -10.19 -16.72 34.61
N ARG A 271 -9.61 -15.50 34.65
CA ARG A 271 -8.76 -15.11 35.79
C ARG A 271 -9.54 -14.86 37.09
N ARG A 272 -10.81 -14.49 37.01
CA ARG A 272 -11.71 -14.39 38.17
C ARG A 272 -12.05 -15.76 38.75
N GLU A 273 -12.19 -16.78 37.91
CA GLU A 273 -12.39 -18.16 38.38
C GLU A 273 -11.09 -18.77 38.93
N ASP A 274 -9.95 -18.62 38.22
CA ASP A 274 -8.64 -19.15 38.64
C ASP A 274 -8.16 -18.62 40.01
N TYR A 275 -8.37 -17.33 40.29
CA TYR A 275 -7.74 -16.61 41.41
C TYR A 275 -8.71 -15.79 42.27
N GLY A 276 -10.02 -16.00 42.08
CA GLY A 276 -11.09 -15.33 42.80
C GLY A 276 -11.37 -13.87 42.39
N PRO A 277 -12.32 -13.19 43.07
CA PRO A 277 -12.80 -11.85 42.70
C PRO A 277 -11.74 -10.74 42.75
N ASN A 278 -10.62 -10.97 43.45
CA ASN A 278 -9.50 -10.02 43.57
C ASN A 278 -8.25 -10.44 42.77
N PHE A 279 -8.39 -11.27 41.73
CA PHE A 279 -7.27 -11.79 40.92
C PHE A 279 -6.22 -10.74 40.49
N TYR A 280 -6.67 -9.52 40.18
CA TYR A 280 -5.85 -8.40 39.73
C TYR A 280 -4.94 -7.85 40.84
N LYS A 281 -5.35 -7.94 42.11
CA LYS A 281 -4.51 -7.65 43.29
C LYS A 281 -3.67 -8.86 43.68
N ASN A 282 -4.26 -10.06 43.66
CA ASN A 282 -3.63 -11.31 44.10
C ASN A 282 -2.38 -11.69 43.28
N ARG A 283 -2.28 -11.24 42.03
CA ARG A 283 -1.13 -11.46 41.14
C ARG A 283 -0.16 -10.28 41.06
N GLY A 284 -0.29 -9.29 41.96
CA GLY A 284 0.52 -8.08 41.98
C GLY A 284 0.47 -7.31 40.66
N ILE A 285 1.60 -6.73 40.24
CA ILE A 285 1.67 -5.85 39.06
C ILE A 285 1.26 -6.55 37.75
N ARG A 286 1.51 -7.87 37.63
CA ARG A 286 1.08 -8.67 36.47
C ARG A 286 -0.44 -8.84 36.40
N GLY A 287 -1.12 -8.85 37.55
CA GLY A 287 -2.59 -8.88 37.63
C GLY A 287 -3.20 -7.57 37.15
N TRP A 288 -2.64 -6.43 37.58
CA TRP A 288 -3.06 -5.10 37.14
C TRP A 288 -2.80 -4.84 35.65
N ILE A 289 -1.62 -5.17 35.13
CA ILE A 289 -1.31 -5.04 33.70
C ILE A 289 -2.28 -5.90 32.88
N GLY A 290 -2.47 -7.17 33.26
CA GLY A 290 -3.42 -8.06 32.58
C GLY A 290 -4.86 -7.54 32.61
N PHE A 291 -5.30 -6.97 33.73
CA PHE A 291 -6.63 -6.34 33.84
C PHE A 291 -6.75 -5.11 32.91
N ILE A 292 -5.83 -4.16 33.01
CA ILE A 292 -5.86 -2.89 32.25
C ILE A 292 -5.81 -3.16 30.74
N VAL A 293 -4.93 -4.07 30.28
CA VAL A 293 -4.83 -4.41 28.85
C VAL A 293 -6.13 -5.02 28.33
N ASN A 294 -6.74 -5.96 29.07
CA ASN A 294 -7.97 -6.62 28.59
C ASN A 294 -9.21 -5.71 28.68
N VAL A 295 -9.27 -4.79 29.64
CA VAL A 295 -10.27 -3.71 29.64
C VAL A 295 -10.04 -2.75 28.46
N GLY A 296 -8.78 -2.43 28.15
CA GLY A 296 -8.41 -1.67 26.94
C GLY A 296 -8.87 -2.34 25.65
N LEU A 297 -8.67 -3.66 25.50
CA LEU A 297 -9.19 -4.43 24.36
C LEU A 297 -10.72 -4.31 24.25
N ILE A 298 -11.46 -4.39 25.35
CA ILE A 298 -12.93 -4.20 25.32
C ILE A 298 -13.29 -2.79 24.80
N PHE A 299 -12.59 -1.74 25.26
CA PHE A 299 -12.81 -0.38 24.73
C PHE A 299 -12.42 -0.23 23.26
N VAL A 300 -11.36 -0.87 22.80
CA VAL A 300 -10.99 -0.92 21.36
C VAL A 300 -12.10 -1.58 20.56
N GLY A 301 -12.61 -2.74 20.98
CA GLY A 301 -13.72 -3.38 20.28
C GLY A 301 -15.01 -2.54 20.30
N LEU A 302 -15.31 -1.83 21.40
CA LEU A 302 -16.43 -0.87 21.43
C LEU A 302 -16.19 0.33 20.51
N PHE A 303 -14.94 0.75 20.29
CA PHE A 303 -14.59 1.78 19.30
C PHE A 303 -14.81 1.30 17.86
N PHE A 304 -14.46 0.04 17.54
CA PHE A 304 -14.79 -0.57 16.25
C PHE A 304 -16.31 -0.64 16.04
N LEU A 305 -17.07 -1.08 17.06
CA LEU A 305 -18.52 -1.27 16.94
C LEU A 305 -19.32 0.04 16.89
N GLY A 306 -18.88 1.09 17.59
CA GLY A 306 -19.57 2.38 17.63
C GLY A 306 -19.07 3.32 16.53
N PRO A 307 -18.00 4.11 16.80
CA PRO A 307 -17.35 4.96 15.81
C PRO A 307 -17.02 4.27 14.49
N GLY A 308 -16.54 3.03 14.51
CA GLY A 308 -16.23 2.29 13.28
C GLY A 308 -17.47 2.04 12.43
N THR A 309 -18.55 1.47 12.98
CA THR A 309 -19.79 1.25 12.22
C THR A 309 -20.42 2.55 11.72
N TYR A 310 -20.35 3.64 12.49
CA TYR A 310 -20.78 4.96 12.00
C TYR A 310 -19.98 5.41 10.77
N VAL A 311 -18.65 5.27 10.82
CA VAL A 311 -17.75 5.62 9.72
C VAL A 311 -17.99 4.75 8.49
N SER A 312 -18.08 3.43 8.65
CA SER A 312 -18.26 2.50 7.53
C SER A 312 -19.64 2.57 6.84
N LEU A 313 -20.59 3.30 7.43
CA LEU A 313 -21.90 3.61 6.84
C LEU A 313 -22.00 5.05 6.29
N THR A 314 -20.99 5.89 6.51
CA THR A 314 -20.94 7.30 6.09
C THR A 314 -20.00 7.42 4.89
N PHE A 315 -20.58 7.34 3.69
CA PHE A 315 -19.91 7.46 2.39
C PHE A 315 -19.80 8.93 1.94
#